data_AF-A0A4Y4KIC3-F1
#
_entry.id   AF-A0A4Y4KIC3-F1
#
_cell.length_a   1.000
_cell.length_b   1.000
_cell.length_c   1.000
_cell.angle_alpha   90.00
_cell.angle_beta   90.00
_cell.angle_gamma   90.00
#
_symmetry.space_group_name_H-M   'P 1'
#
loop_
_entity.id
_entity.type
_entity.pdbx_description
1 polymer ?
#
loop_
_entity_poly.entity_id
_entity_poly.type
_entity_poly.pdbx_seq_one_letter_code
_entity_poly.pdbx_strand_id
1 'polypeptide(L)'
;MRTPQFEGHVDPGGKLHCMGHARPTDPLCRKPATWHVAWVLAPRGHFTHLCEGHMAAAAEVYDYVDRHLTDANCGMPGTGWASGNPSFCVVVPQDETINRGHGSAT
;
A
#
# COMPACT_ATOMS: atom_id res chain seq x y z
N MET A 1 13.42 -13.23 -5.68
CA MET A 1 12.01 -12.83 -5.65
C MET A 1 11.72 -12.07 -6.93
N ARG A 2 10.64 -12.43 -7.64
CA ARG A 2 10.21 -11.62 -8.80
C ARG A 2 9.35 -10.50 -8.22
N THR A 3 9.84 -9.27 -8.30
CA THR A 3 9.21 -8.08 -7.71
C THR A 3 8.95 -7.07 -8.82
N PRO A 4 7.72 -6.59 -9.01
CA PRO A 4 7.45 -5.57 -10.02
C PRO A 4 8.05 -4.21 -9.62
N GLN A 5 8.12 -3.26 -10.54
CA GLN A 5 8.44 -1.85 -10.26
C GLN A 5 7.20 -0.97 -10.40
N PHE A 6 6.10 -1.33 -9.74
CA PHE A 6 4.95 -0.41 -9.68
C PHE A 6 5.20 0.64 -8.60
N GLU A 7 4.73 1.87 -8.82
CA GLU A 7 4.75 2.95 -7.84
C GLU A 7 3.37 3.12 -7.21
N GLY A 8 3.28 3.48 -5.93
CA GLY A 8 2.00 3.86 -5.32
C GLY A 8 1.63 5.29 -5.70
N HIS A 9 0.37 5.55 -6.08
CA HIS A 9 -0.13 6.92 -6.26
C HIS A 9 -1.35 7.20 -5.40
N VAL A 10 -1.33 8.38 -4.79
CA VAL A 10 -2.44 8.95 -4.02
C VAL A 10 -2.85 10.22 -4.72
N ASP A 11 -4.13 10.33 -5.08
CA ASP A 11 -4.63 11.54 -5.70
C ASP A 11 -4.73 12.69 -4.66
N PRO A 12 -4.91 13.95 -5.10
CA PRO A 12 -5.10 15.08 -4.18
C PRO A 12 -6.31 14.95 -3.24
N GLY A 13 -7.26 14.05 -3.55
CA GLY A 13 -8.42 13.73 -2.73
C GLY A 13 -8.18 12.60 -1.73
N GLY A 14 -6.95 12.09 -1.62
CA GLY A 14 -6.59 11.01 -0.72
C GLY A 14 -6.99 9.62 -1.19
N LYS A 15 -7.45 9.46 -2.44
CA LYS A 15 -7.79 8.15 -3.01
C LYS A 15 -6.55 7.45 -3.53
N LEU A 16 -6.50 6.15 -3.26
CA LEU A 16 -5.41 5.28 -3.65
C LEU A 16 -5.70 4.70 -5.04
N HIS A 17 -4.73 4.82 -5.94
CA HIS A 17 -4.87 4.37 -7.33
C HIS A 17 -3.90 3.23 -7.64
N CYS A 18 -4.41 2.28 -8.41
CA CYS A 18 -3.61 1.24 -9.03
C CYS A 18 -2.72 1.88 -10.10
N MET A 19 -1.41 1.68 -9.99
CA MET A 19 -0.45 2.10 -11.02
C MET A 19 0.26 0.89 -11.63
N GLY A 20 -0.38 -0.28 -11.55
CA GLY A 20 0.08 -1.46 -12.26
C GLY A 20 0.03 -1.27 -13.77
N HIS A 21 0.94 -1.94 -14.46
CA HIS A 21 0.87 -2.23 -15.89
C HIS A 21 1.16 -3.71 -16.12
N ALA A 22 0.61 -4.31 -17.17
CA ALA A 22 0.91 -5.71 -17.49
C ALA A 22 2.30 -5.85 -18.13
N ARG A 23 2.71 -4.84 -18.91
CA ARG A 23 4.02 -4.73 -19.56
C ARG A 23 4.64 -3.34 -19.33
N PRO A 24 5.97 -3.19 -19.42
CA PRO A 24 6.64 -1.90 -19.22
C PRO A 24 6.14 -0.78 -20.15
N THR A 25 5.63 -1.13 -21.33
CA THR A 25 5.12 -0.18 -22.33
C THR A 25 3.63 0.14 -22.18
N ASP A 26 2.90 -0.61 -21.36
CA ASP A 26 1.47 -0.40 -21.20
C ASP A 26 1.23 0.85 -20.33
N PRO A 27 0.14 1.60 -20.59
CA PRO A 27 -0.22 2.73 -19.74
C PRO A 27 -0.50 2.26 -18.30
N LEU A 28 -0.17 3.11 -17.32
CA LEU A 28 -0.49 2.87 -15.92
C LEU A 28 -2.01 2.82 -15.73
N CYS A 29 -2.49 1.85 -14.95
CA CYS A 29 -3.92 1.54 -14.81
C CYS A 29 -4.80 2.71 -14.35
N ARG A 30 -4.42 3.41 -13.29
CA ARG A 30 -5.14 4.51 -12.62
C ARG A 30 -6.53 4.20 -12.08
N LYS A 31 -7.01 2.94 -12.14
CA LYS A 31 -8.24 2.53 -11.45
C LYS A 31 -8.10 2.68 -9.92
N PRO A 32 -9.19 2.86 -9.16
CA PRO A 32 -9.12 2.79 -7.70
C PRO A 32 -8.43 1.50 -7.24
N ALA A 33 -7.55 1.63 -6.27
CA ALA A 33 -6.87 0.50 -5.67
C ALA A 33 -7.76 -0.19 -4.64
N THR A 34 -7.66 -1.51 -4.60
CA THR A 34 -8.36 -2.37 -3.62
C THR A 34 -7.36 -3.10 -2.74
N TRP A 35 -6.15 -3.34 -3.25
CA TRP A 35 -5.10 -4.07 -2.57
C TRP A 35 -3.90 -3.19 -2.31
N HIS A 36 -3.37 -3.32 -1.11
CA HIS A 36 -2.04 -2.87 -0.77
C HIS A 36 -1.15 -4.11 -0.62
N VAL A 37 0.00 -4.10 -1.28
CA VAL A 37 0.86 -5.28 -1.46
C VAL A 37 2.28 -4.95 -1.04
N ALA A 38 2.83 -5.77 -0.13
CA ALA A 38 4.22 -5.73 0.27
C ALA A 38 5.02 -6.75 -0.53
N TRP A 39 5.92 -6.28 -1.38
CA TRP A 39 6.79 -7.18 -2.16
C TRP A 39 8.06 -7.53 -1.39
N VAL A 40 8.68 -6.54 -0.74
CA VAL A 40 9.90 -6.69 0.04
C VAL A 40 9.81 -5.78 1.25
N LEU A 41 10.25 -6.23 2.43
CA LEU A 41 10.26 -5.41 3.66
C LEU A 41 11.61 -4.78 3.96
N ALA A 42 12.72 -5.42 3.56
CA ALA A 42 14.09 -4.97 3.87
C ALA A 42 15.06 -5.27 2.71
N PRO A 43 16.13 -4.48 2.51
CA PRO A 43 16.55 -3.32 3.30
C PRO A 43 15.80 -2.02 2.96
N ARG A 44 15.07 -2.01 1.84
CA ARG A 44 14.20 -0.90 1.43
C ARG A 44 12.84 -1.49 1.10
N GLY A 45 11.86 -1.19 1.95
CA GLY A 45 10.49 -1.66 1.75
C GLY A 45 9.98 -1.24 0.38
N HIS A 46 9.38 -2.19 -0.35
CA HIS A 46 8.77 -1.94 -1.65
C HIS A 46 7.32 -2.40 -1.62
N PHE A 47 6.43 -1.45 -1.85
CA PHE A 47 5.00 -1.59 -1.67
C PHE A 47 4.25 -0.97 -2.84
N THR A 48 3.08 -1.52 -3.16
CA THR A 48 2.26 -1.03 -4.26
C THR A 48 0.79 -1.12 -3.97
N HIS A 49 0.03 -0.29 -4.67
CA HIS A 49 -1.42 -0.33 -4.70
C HIS A 49 -1.90 -0.96 -6.00
N LEU A 50 -2.77 -1.97 -5.92
CA LEU A 50 -3.32 -2.68 -7.07
C LEU A 50 -4.85 -2.72 -7.02
N CYS A 51 -5.47 -2.68 -8.20
CA CYS A 51 -6.87 -3.03 -8.36
C CYS A 51 -7.02 -4.55 -8.45
N GLU A 52 -8.23 -5.08 -8.29
CA GLU A 52 -8.52 -6.53 -8.33
C GLU A 52 -7.87 -7.24 -9.51
N GLY A 53 -8.03 -6.71 -10.73
CA GLY A 53 -7.50 -7.33 -11.94
C GLY A 53 -5.97 -7.41 -11.97
N HIS A 54 -5.28 -6.36 -11.51
CA HIS A 54 -3.82 -6.38 -11.44
C HIS A 54 -3.31 -7.19 -10.25
N MET A 55 -4.04 -7.30 -9.15
CA MET A 55 -3.69 -8.21 -8.06
C MET A 55 -3.80 -9.67 -8.51
N ALA A 56 -4.86 -10.04 -9.23
CA ALA A 56 -5.02 -11.38 -9.77
C ALA A 56 -3.84 -11.73 -10.71
N ALA A 57 -3.52 -10.86 -11.67
CA ALA A 57 -2.39 -11.06 -12.56
C ALA A 57 -1.05 -11.11 -11.81
N ALA A 58 -0.86 -10.26 -10.80
CA ALA A 58 0.39 -10.23 -10.05
C ALA A 58 0.58 -11.48 -9.18
N ALA A 59 -0.50 -12.04 -8.62
CA ALA A 59 -0.45 -13.28 -7.84
C ALA A 59 -0.02 -14.51 -8.66
N GLU A 60 -0.16 -14.47 -9.98
CA GLU A 60 0.30 -15.54 -10.88
C GLU A 60 1.80 -15.46 -11.19
N VAL A 61 2.38 -14.25 -11.11
CA VAL A 61 3.72 -13.94 -11.67
C VAL A 61 4.75 -13.60 -10.59
N TYR A 62 4.33 -12.94 -9.52
CA TYR A 62 5.21 -12.34 -8.54
C TYR A 62 5.02 -12.94 -7.16
N ASP A 63 6.11 -12.97 -6.39
CA ASP A 63 6.04 -13.34 -4.99
C ASP A 63 5.83 -12.07 -4.17
N TYR A 64 4.97 -12.12 -3.17
CA TYR A 64 4.75 -11.04 -2.22
C TYR A 64 4.89 -11.56 -0.80
N VAL A 65 5.31 -10.69 0.11
CA VAL A 65 5.41 -10.99 1.54
C VAL A 65 4.03 -11.02 2.16
N ASP A 66 3.20 -10.02 1.86
CA ASP A 66 1.84 -9.92 2.34
C ASP A 66 0.97 -9.04 1.42
N ARG A 67 -0.35 -9.20 1.51
CA ARG A 67 -1.33 -8.30 0.89
C ARG A 67 -2.57 -8.19 1.77
N HIS A 68 -3.17 -7.01 1.75
CA HIS A 68 -4.45 -6.77 2.42
C HIS A 68 -5.25 -5.72 1.66
N LEU A 69 -6.52 -5.55 2.05
CA LEU A 69 -7.35 -4.52 1.48
C LEU A 69 -6.76 -3.14 1.78
N THR A 70 -6.84 -2.27 0.78
CA THR A 70 -6.39 -0.89 0.87
C THR A 70 -7.33 -0.11 1.80
N ASP A 71 -6.83 0.25 2.98
CA ASP A 71 -7.44 1.22 3.88
C ASP A 71 -6.40 2.26 4.32
N ALA A 72 -6.83 3.28 5.07
CA ALA A 72 -5.95 4.35 5.53
C ALA A 72 -4.86 3.89 6.54
N ASN A 73 -5.02 2.69 7.13
CA ASN A 73 -4.21 2.21 8.23
C ASN A 73 -3.28 1.05 7.84
N CYS A 74 -3.17 0.72 6.54
CA CYS A 74 -2.35 -0.39 6.05
C CYS A 74 -2.70 -1.76 6.70
N GLY A 75 -3.78 -1.89 7.47
CA GLY A 75 -4.23 -3.12 8.13
C GLY A 75 -3.24 -3.89 9.03
N MET A 76 -1.95 -3.52 9.08
CA MET A 76 -0.87 -4.29 9.69
C MET A 76 -0.40 -3.59 10.98
N PRO A 77 -0.46 -4.27 12.15
CA PRO A 77 -0.04 -3.71 13.42
C PRO A 77 1.39 -3.15 13.38
N GLY A 78 1.58 -1.92 13.87
CA GLY A 78 2.88 -1.24 13.86
C GLY A 78 3.29 -0.69 12.50
N THR A 79 2.36 -0.57 11.56
CA THR A 79 2.60 0.09 10.27
C THR A 79 1.52 1.12 9.98
N GLY A 80 1.86 2.13 9.18
CA GLY A 80 0.98 3.21 8.81
C GLY A 80 1.31 3.75 7.43
N TRP A 81 0.45 4.61 6.91
CA TRP A 81 0.62 5.23 5.60
C TRP A 81 1.13 6.67 5.73
N ALA A 82 2.29 6.96 5.14
CA ALA A 82 2.75 8.33 4.96
C ALA A 82 2.28 8.85 3.60
N SER A 83 1.37 9.81 3.61
CA SER A 83 0.93 10.51 2.39
C SER A 83 2.02 11.47 1.89
N GLY A 84 2.38 11.37 0.61
CA GLY A 84 3.46 12.12 -0.04
C GLY A 84 3.63 11.79 -1.53
N ASN A 85 4.66 12.34 -2.19
CA ASN A 85 5.02 11.99 -3.57
C ASN A 85 6.49 11.49 -3.64
N PRO A 86 6.75 10.17 -3.60
CA PRO A 86 5.78 9.08 -3.52
C PRO A 86 5.21 8.91 -2.11
N SER A 87 4.04 8.29 -2.00
CA SER A 87 3.50 7.83 -0.72
C SER A 87 4.05 6.44 -0.40
N PHE A 88 4.29 6.14 0.87
CA PHE A 88 4.95 4.91 1.28
C PHE A 88 4.44 4.39 2.63
N CYS A 89 4.56 3.09 2.83
CA CYS A 89 4.37 2.48 4.14
C CYS A 89 5.53 2.81 5.06
N VAL A 90 5.19 3.20 6.27
CA VAL A 90 6.13 3.37 7.36
C VAL A 90 5.85 2.34 8.43
N VAL A 91 6.91 1.78 9.03
CA VAL A 91 6.78 1.13 10.33
C VAL A 91 6.58 2.26 11.34
N VAL A 92 5.42 2.28 11.98
CA VAL A 92 5.10 3.24 13.04
C VAL A 92 5.47 2.56 14.35
N PRO A 93 6.40 3.11 15.14
CA PRO A 93 6.67 2.59 16.47
C PRO A 93 5.34 2.50 17.24
N GLN A 94 4.97 1.29 17.68
CA GLN A 94 3.86 1.14 18.61
C GLN A 94 4.35 1.59 19.97
N ASP A 95 4.35 2.90 20.24
CA ASP A 95 4.38 3.35 21.62
C ASP A 95 3.11 2.82 22.28
N GLU A 96 3.26 1.98 23.31
CA GLU A 96 2.21 1.25 24.06
C GLU A 96 1.17 2.16 24.76
N THR A 97 0.98 3.40 24.33
CA THR A 97 0.20 4.43 25.04
C THR A 97 -0.97 5.04 24.28
N ILE A 98 -1.34 4.59 23.06
CA ILE A 98 -2.63 5.01 22.46
C ILE A 98 -3.75 4.10 22.97
N ASN A 99 -3.89 4.10 24.29
CA ASN A 99 -5.06 3.64 25.01
C ASN A 99 -5.35 4.66 26.12
N ARG A 100 -5.56 5.93 25.74
CA ARG A 100 -6.22 6.93 26.59
C ARG A 100 -7.22 7.74 25.77
N GLY A 101 -8.45 7.21 25.75
CA GLY A 101 -9.62 8.01 26.11
C GLY A 101 -10.33 8.74 24.98
N HIS A 102 -11.37 8.08 24.45
CA HIS A 102 -12.68 8.73 24.48
C HIS A 102 -12.95 9.19 25.92
N GLY A 103 -12.93 10.49 26.16
CA GLY A 103 -13.25 11.11 27.44
C GLY A 103 -13.64 12.57 27.23
N SER A 104 -14.94 12.84 27.37
CA SER A 104 -15.54 14.18 27.38
C SER A 104 -14.86 15.14 28.36
N ALA A 105 -14.84 16.42 27.97
CA ALA A 105 -14.97 17.66 28.77
C ALA A 105 -14.23 18.78 27.99
N THR A 106 -14.76 19.97 27.74
CA THR A 106 -15.84 20.77 28.35
C THR A 106 -16.58 21.58 27.30
#